data_AF-A0A528CQ70-F1
#
_entry.id   AF-A0A528CQ70-F1
#
_cell.length_a   1.000
_cell.length_b   1.000
_cell.length_c   1.000
_cell.angle_alpha   90.00
_cell.angle_beta   90.00
_cell.angle_gamma   90.00
#
_symmetry.space_group_name_H-M   'P 1'
#
loop_
_entity.id
_entity.type
_entity.pdbx_description
1 polymer ?
#
loop_
_entity_poly.entity_id
_entity_poly.type
_entity_poly.pdbx_seq_one_letter_code
_entity_poly.pdbx_strand_id
1 'polypeptide(L)'
;DSVVLPELISKEPLGPAVRQGDDHWLNVAKWTLLVMVAAEELGVTSQNVDEMKSSENPNIRRLLGAEGSLGKDLGLGDTWSVDVIKQVGNYGEVFDRNIGKASPLKMERGLNALWSEGGLQYAPPIR
;
A
#
# COMPACT_ATOMS: atom_id res chain seq x y z
N ASP A 1 -30.47 5.46 -15.50
CA ASP A 1 -29.83 5.34 -14.17
C ASP A 1 -29.76 3.89 -13.72
N SER A 2 -28.73 3.55 -12.96
CA SER A 2 -28.55 2.23 -12.35
C SER A 2 -28.41 2.39 -10.84
N VAL A 3 -28.88 1.42 -10.05
CA VAL A 3 -28.82 1.42 -8.58
C VAL A 3 -28.05 0.19 -8.11
N VAL A 4 -27.16 0.38 -7.14
CA VAL A 4 -26.46 -0.71 -6.45
C VAL A 4 -27.35 -1.21 -5.32
N LEU A 5 -27.68 -2.51 -5.34
CA LEU A 5 -28.46 -3.15 -4.29
C LEU A 5 -27.57 -3.46 -3.07
N PRO A 6 -28.13 -3.49 -1.85
CA PRO A 6 -27.35 -3.67 -0.63
C PRO A 6 -26.81 -5.09 -0.42
N GLU A 7 -27.35 -6.09 -1.10
CA GLU A 7 -26.97 -7.50 -0.92
C GLU A 7 -25.58 -7.81 -1.50
N LEU A 8 -24.69 -8.32 -0.64
CA LEU A 8 -23.41 -8.94 -1.03
C LEU A 8 -23.60 -10.45 -1.16
N ILE A 9 -23.35 -10.99 -2.35
CA ILE A 9 -23.58 -12.43 -2.67
C ILE A 9 -22.30 -13.26 -2.80
N SER A 10 -21.12 -12.62 -2.84
CA SER A 10 -19.84 -13.31 -2.98
C SER A 10 -18.70 -12.59 -2.23
N LYS A 11 -17.54 -13.26 -2.16
CA LYS A 11 -16.29 -12.72 -1.59
C LYS A 11 -15.26 -12.63 -2.72
N GLU A 12 -14.93 -11.41 -3.13
CA GLU A 12 -14.00 -11.15 -4.25
C GLU A 12 -12.76 -10.37 -3.76
N PRO A 13 -11.80 -11.02 -3.05
CA PRO A 13 -10.59 -10.35 -2.62
C PRO A 13 -9.65 -10.11 -3.81
N LEU A 14 -9.56 -8.87 -4.26
CA LEU A 14 -8.68 -8.48 -5.36
C LEU A 14 -7.28 -8.15 -4.83
N GLY A 15 -6.27 -8.77 -5.42
CA GLY A 15 -4.87 -8.52 -5.10
C GLY A 15 -3.96 -8.85 -6.29
N PRO A 16 -2.64 -8.63 -6.15
CA PRO A 16 -1.69 -8.94 -7.21
C PRO A 16 -1.74 -10.44 -7.57
N ALA A 17 -1.86 -10.73 -8.86
CA ALA A 17 -1.84 -12.08 -9.40
C ALA A 17 -0.65 -12.23 -10.37
N VAL A 18 0.12 -13.29 -10.19
CA VAL A 18 1.30 -13.61 -11.00
C VAL A 18 1.32 -15.08 -11.40
N ARG A 19 2.20 -15.48 -12.31
CA ARG A 19 2.38 -16.89 -12.67
C ARG A 19 2.98 -17.68 -11.50
N GLN A 20 2.63 -18.96 -11.41
CA GLN A 20 3.23 -19.90 -10.45
C GLN A 20 4.70 -20.18 -10.78
N GLY A 21 5.49 -20.51 -9.76
CA GLY A 21 6.91 -20.87 -9.90
C GLY A 21 7.87 -19.67 -9.98
N ASP A 22 7.37 -18.45 -9.83
CA ASP A 22 8.17 -17.21 -9.81
C ASP A 22 7.97 -16.46 -8.48
N ASP A 23 8.56 -17.02 -7.42
CA ASP A 23 8.43 -16.48 -6.07
C ASP A 23 9.06 -15.09 -5.93
N HIS A 24 10.12 -14.83 -6.70
CA HIS A 24 10.78 -13.53 -6.72
C HIS A 24 9.81 -12.45 -7.23
N TRP A 25 9.17 -12.69 -8.39
CA TRP A 25 8.20 -11.75 -8.93
C TRP A 25 6.95 -11.62 -8.06
N LEU A 26 6.48 -12.71 -7.47
CA LEU A 26 5.40 -12.68 -6.48
C LEU A 26 5.76 -11.77 -5.29
N ASN A 27 6.99 -11.89 -4.78
CA ASN A 27 7.44 -11.08 -3.65
C ASN A 27 7.51 -9.60 -4.01
N VAL A 28 8.02 -9.23 -5.19
CA VAL A 28 8.00 -7.85 -5.66
C VAL A 28 6.56 -7.31 -5.69
N ALA A 29 5.65 -8.00 -6.38
CA ALA A 29 4.26 -7.55 -6.54
C ALA A 29 3.52 -7.44 -5.19
N LYS A 30 3.70 -8.43 -4.31
CA LYS A 30 3.13 -8.45 -2.96
C LYS A 30 3.68 -7.30 -2.13
N TRP A 31 4.99 -7.13 -2.08
CA TRP A 31 5.59 -6.11 -1.23
C TRP A 31 5.29 -4.70 -1.70
N THR A 32 5.16 -4.45 -3.00
CA THR A 32 4.68 -3.15 -3.52
C THR A 32 3.35 -2.74 -2.89
N LEU A 33 2.36 -3.64 -2.84
CA LEU A 33 1.09 -3.34 -2.16
C LEU A 33 1.29 -3.11 -0.65
N LEU A 34 2.10 -3.94 0.01
CA LEU A 34 2.29 -3.85 1.45
C LEU A 34 3.03 -2.57 1.88
N VAL A 35 4.02 -2.08 1.11
CA VAL A 35 4.65 -0.78 1.41
C VAL A 35 3.66 0.38 1.24
N MET A 36 2.74 0.30 0.27
CA MET A 36 1.71 1.34 0.13
C MET A 36 0.75 1.36 1.33
N VAL A 37 0.38 0.20 1.85
CA VAL A 37 -0.48 0.10 3.06
C VAL A 37 0.29 0.55 4.31
N ALA A 38 1.54 0.12 4.49
CA ALA A 38 2.38 0.55 5.61
C ALA A 38 2.66 2.06 5.58
N ALA A 39 2.84 2.64 4.40
CA ALA A 39 3.02 4.08 4.24
C ALA A 39 1.77 4.85 4.70
N GLU A 40 0.57 4.37 4.34
CA GLU A 40 -0.68 4.96 4.83
C GLU A 40 -0.78 4.88 6.36
N GLU A 41 -0.52 3.70 6.93
CA GLU A 41 -0.57 3.49 8.38
C GLU A 41 0.44 4.38 9.14
N LEU A 42 1.59 4.67 8.54
CA LEU A 42 2.63 5.52 9.12
C LEU A 42 2.49 7.01 8.76
N GLY A 43 1.45 7.40 8.02
CA GLY A 43 1.24 8.80 7.60
C GLY A 43 2.26 9.31 6.57
N VAL A 44 2.91 8.40 5.84
CA VAL A 44 3.83 8.73 4.75
C VAL A 44 3.03 8.81 3.44
N THR A 45 3.17 9.92 2.73
CA THR A 45 2.42 10.25 1.50
C THR A 45 3.36 10.57 0.36
N SER A 46 2.84 10.62 -0.86
CA SER A 46 3.59 11.10 -2.03
C SER A 46 4.20 12.51 -1.83
N GLN A 47 3.58 13.33 -0.98
CA GLN A 47 3.98 14.72 -0.73
C GLN A 47 5.08 14.85 0.33
N ASN A 48 5.09 13.99 1.35
CA ASN A 48 6.03 14.10 2.47
C ASN A 48 7.14 13.03 2.49
N VAL A 49 7.12 12.06 1.56
CA VAL A 49 8.06 10.92 1.58
C VAL A 49 9.53 11.35 1.57
N ASP A 50 9.88 12.44 0.89
CA ASP A 50 11.24 12.97 0.89
C ASP A 50 11.63 13.58 2.24
N GLU A 51 10.71 14.25 2.93
CA GLU A 51 10.92 14.80 4.27
C GLU A 51 11.02 13.67 5.32
N MET A 52 10.21 12.62 5.15
CA MET A 52 10.17 11.48 6.06
C MET A 52 11.47 10.65 6.07
N LYS A 53 12.38 10.86 5.09
CA LYS A 53 13.72 10.26 5.10
C LYS A 53 14.55 10.65 6.32
N SER A 54 14.30 11.82 6.92
CA SER A 54 14.96 12.25 8.16
C SER A 54 14.18 11.90 9.42
N SER A 55 13.17 11.03 9.34
CA SER A 55 12.39 10.63 10.50
C SER A 55 13.23 9.78 11.46
N GLU A 56 13.13 10.05 12.77
CA GLU A 56 13.73 9.22 13.81
C GLU A 56 12.89 7.98 14.15
N ASN A 57 11.68 7.84 13.58
CA ASN A 57 10.83 6.68 13.81
C ASN A 57 11.43 5.44 13.10
N PRO A 58 11.81 4.38 13.84
CA PRO A 58 12.45 3.20 13.24
C PRO A 58 11.59 2.49 12.19
N ASN A 59 10.26 2.54 12.29
CA ASN A 59 9.37 1.94 11.31
C ASN A 59 9.37 2.71 10.00
N ILE A 60 9.43 4.04 10.06
CA ILE A 60 9.56 4.90 8.86
C ILE A 60 10.94 4.70 8.23
N ARG A 61 12.01 4.65 9.04
CA ARG A 61 13.37 4.41 8.54
C ARG A 61 13.48 3.08 7.79
N ARG A 62 12.88 2.00 8.30
CA ARG A 62 12.82 0.71 7.59
C ARG A 62 11.94 0.76 6.35
N LEU A 63 10.75 1.38 6.44
CA LEU A 63 9.85 1.57 5.30
C LEU A 63 10.58 2.23 4.13
N LEU A 64 11.37 3.28 4.40
CA LEU A 64 12.05 4.08 3.38
C LEU A 64 13.45 3.58 3.01
N GLY A 65 13.85 2.40 3.49
CA GLY A 65 15.12 1.77 3.15
C GLY A 65 16.36 2.43 3.77
N ALA A 66 16.20 3.26 4.79
CA ALA A 66 17.33 3.79 5.57
C ALA A 66 17.92 2.74 6.52
N GLU A 67 17.16 1.70 6.84
CA GLU A 67 17.58 0.53 7.62
C GLU A 67 16.95 -0.75 7.04
N GLY A 68 17.62 -1.89 7.23
CA GLY A 68 17.15 -3.20 6.76
C GLY A 68 17.68 -3.59 5.38
N SER A 69 17.22 -4.75 4.88
CA SER A 69 17.70 -5.34 3.61
C SER A 69 16.60 -5.63 2.60
N LEU A 70 15.33 -5.28 2.87
CA LEU A 70 14.18 -5.71 2.06
C LEU A 70 14.34 -5.38 0.56
N GLY A 71 14.82 -4.19 0.20
CA GLY A 71 15.07 -3.85 -1.20
C GLY A 71 16.04 -4.80 -1.87
N LYS A 72 17.21 -5.02 -1.25
CA LYS A 72 18.23 -5.96 -1.72
C LYS A 72 17.73 -7.40 -1.79
N ASP A 73 16.95 -7.85 -0.81
CA ASP A 73 16.37 -9.21 -0.77
C ASP A 73 15.33 -9.42 -1.89
N LEU A 74 14.73 -8.34 -2.40
CA LEU A 74 13.85 -8.31 -3.56
C LEU A 74 14.58 -8.04 -4.88
N GLY A 75 15.91 -7.93 -4.86
CA GLY A 75 16.70 -7.58 -6.04
C GLY A 75 16.46 -6.16 -6.56
N LEU A 76 15.96 -5.26 -5.71
CA LEU A 76 15.67 -3.86 -6.00
C LEU A 76 16.69 -2.93 -5.32
N GLY A 77 16.71 -1.66 -5.73
CA GLY A 77 17.50 -0.63 -5.05
C GLY A 77 16.94 -0.31 -3.66
N ASP A 78 17.79 0.18 -2.75
CA ASP A 78 17.40 0.45 -1.36
C ASP A 78 16.25 1.47 -1.25
N THR A 79 16.12 2.37 -2.22
CA THR A 79 15.08 3.42 -2.26
C THR A 79 13.78 3.00 -2.94
N TRP A 80 13.63 1.74 -3.34
CA TRP A 80 12.49 1.31 -4.19
C TRP A 80 11.11 1.66 -3.60
N SER A 81 10.96 1.58 -2.27
CA SER A 81 9.71 1.89 -1.57
C SER A 81 9.41 3.38 -1.59
N VAL A 82 10.44 4.23 -1.45
CA VAL A 82 10.35 5.68 -1.67
C VAL A 82 9.88 5.95 -3.08
N ASP A 83 10.44 5.26 -4.07
CA ASP A 83 10.07 5.46 -5.48
C ASP A 83 8.60 5.08 -5.74
N VAL A 84 8.11 3.99 -5.16
CA VAL A 84 6.68 3.61 -5.21
C VAL A 84 5.81 4.71 -4.61
N ILE A 85 6.07 5.12 -3.37
CA ILE A 85 5.25 6.11 -2.66
C ILE A 85 5.30 7.46 -3.37
N LYS A 86 6.46 7.86 -3.88
CA LYS A 86 6.62 9.13 -4.60
C LYS A 86 5.88 9.14 -5.93
N GLN A 87 5.88 8.03 -6.66
CA GLN A 87 5.25 7.94 -7.99
C GLN A 87 3.74 7.80 -7.92
N VAL A 88 3.22 6.96 -7.01
CA VAL A 88 1.78 6.64 -6.97
C VAL A 88 1.10 7.01 -5.67
N GLY A 89 1.83 7.32 -4.60
CA GLY A 89 1.27 7.56 -3.27
C GLY A 89 1.08 6.27 -2.47
N ASN A 90 0.67 6.46 -1.21
CA ASN A 90 0.26 5.36 -0.35
C ASN A 90 -1.10 4.79 -0.76
N TYR A 91 -1.55 3.73 -0.08
CA TYR A 91 -2.78 3.02 -0.45
C TYR A 91 -4.02 3.94 -0.40
N GLY A 92 -4.17 4.73 0.67
CA GLY A 92 -5.26 5.70 0.82
C GLY A 92 -5.29 6.76 -0.27
N GLU A 93 -4.13 7.30 -0.70
CA GLU A 93 -4.04 8.26 -1.80
C GLU A 93 -4.52 7.66 -3.14
N VAL A 94 -4.11 6.42 -3.42
CA VAL A 94 -4.55 5.68 -4.62
C VAL A 94 -6.03 5.38 -4.56
N PHE A 95 -6.55 4.95 -3.40
CA PHE A 95 -7.97 4.67 -3.20
C PHE A 95 -8.79 5.94 -3.45
N ASP A 96 -8.47 7.03 -2.74
CA ASP A 96 -9.26 8.26 -2.74
C ASP A 96 -9.37 8.90 -4.12
N ARG A 97 -8.28 8.93 -4.89
CA ARG A 97 -8.29 9.56 -6.22
C ARG A 97 -9.03 8.75 -7.28
N ASN A 98 -9.00 7.42 -7.18
CA ASN A 98 -9.53 6.55 -8.25
C ASN A 98 -10.97 6.12 -8.01
N ILE A 99 -11.30 5.74 -6.77
CA ILE A 99 -12.61 5.17 -6.42
C ILE A 99 -13.25 5.79 -5.17
N GLY A 100 -12.46 6.44 -4.32
CA GLY A 100 -12.93 7.04 -3.08
C GLY A 100 -13.48 8.45 -3.24
N LYS A 101 -13.34 9.25 -2.17
CA LYS A 101 -13.98 10.57 -2.01
C LYS A 101 -13.60 11.59 -3.09
N ALA A 102 -12.42 11.47 -3.71
CA ALA A 102 -11.96 12.38 -4.76
C ALA A 102 -12.35 11.92 -6.17
N SER A 103 -12.91 10.70 -6.31
CA SER A 103 -13.40 10.17 -7.59
C SER A 103 -14.90 10.46 -7.81
N PRO A 104 -15.45 10.27 -9.03
CA PRO A 104 -16.89 10.27 -9.26
C PRO A 104 -17.65 9.12 -8.56
N LEU A 105 -16.97 8.02 -8.21
CA LEU A 105 -17.59 6.82 -7.63
C LEU A 105 -17.93 6.99 -6.15
N LYS A 106 -17.20 7.86 -5.43
CA LYS A 106 -17.44 8.19 -4.01
C LYS A 106 -17.58 6.95 -3.12
N MET A 107 -16.79 5.92 -3.37
CA MET A 107 -16.82 4.71 -2.56
C MET A 107 -16.26 5.00 -1.16
N GLU A 108 -16.98 4.53 -0.14
CA GLU A 108 -16.46 4.45 1.21
C GLU A 108 -15.38 3.37 1.31
N ARG A 109 -14.44 3.52 2.26
CA ARG A 109 -13.34 2.57 2.44
C ARG A 109 -13.83 1.16 2.78
N GLY A 110 -14.80 1.04 3.69
CA GLY A 110 -15.34 -0.25 4.13
C GLY A 110 -14.24 -1.24 4.52
N LEU A 111 -14.29 -2.46 3.96
CA LEU A 111 -13.26 -3.49 4.20
C LEU A 111 -11.86 -3.09 3.70
N ASN A 112 -11.74 -2.09 2.82
CA ASN A 112 -10.45 -1.57 2.37
C ASN A 112 -9.87 -0.48 3.30
N ALA A 113 -10.51 -0.17 4.43
CA ALA A 113 -9.89 0.65 5.47
C ALA A 113 -8.67 -0.06 6.08
N LEU A 114 -7.81 0.71 6.74
CA LEU A 114 -6.73 0.14 7.54
C LEU A 114 -7.30 -0.78 8.62
N TRP A 115 -6.55 -1.80 8.99
CA TRP A 115 -6.94 -2.73 10.06
C TRP A 115 -7.24 -2.01 11.39
N SER A 116 -6.48 -0.95 11.69
CA SER A 116 -6.63 -0.10 12.86
C SER A 116 -7.86 0.82 12.81
N GLU A 117 -8.48 0.94 11.64
CA GLU A 117 -9.69 1.73 11.38
C GLU A 117 -10.91 0.84 11.08
N GLY A 118 -10.85 -0.45 11.45
CA GLY A 118 -11.96 -1.39 11.31
C GLY A 118 -12.05 -2.07 9.93
N GLY A 119 -11.05 -1.91 9.07
CA GLY A 119 -10.95 -2.61 7.78
C GLY A 119 -10.06 -3.85 7.83
N LEU A 120 -9.63 -4.31 6.65
CA LEU A 120 -8.83 -5.53 6.46
C LEU A 120 -7.46 -5.27 5.83
N GLN A 121 -7.15 -4.02 5.44
CA GLN A 121 -5.82 -3.71 4.89
C GLN A 121 -4.78 -3.71 6.01
N TYR A 122 -3.89 -4.69 5.96
CA TYR A 122 -2.86 -4.95 6.98
C TYR A 122 -1.53 -5.22 6.29
N ALA A 123 -0.55 -4.35 6.52
CA ALA A 123 0.82 -4.62 6.14
C ALA A 123 1.54 -5.37 7.27
N PRO A 124 2.21 -6.51 6.99
CA PRO A 124 3.10 -7.09 7.98
C PRO A 124 4.25 -6.10 8.28
N PRO A 125 4.83 -6.16 9.49
CA PRO A 125 5.95 -5.30 9.84
C PRO A 125 7.11 -5.43 8.86
N ILE A 126 7.58 -4.31 8.31
CA ILE A 126 8.81 -4.24 7.52
C ILE A 126 9.99 -4.30 8.49
N ARG A 127 10.68 -5.44 8.53
CA ARG A 127 11.78 -5.72 9.45
C ARG A 127 12.95 -6.36 8.72
#